data_AF-A0A929HLD3-F1
#
_entry.id   AF-A0A929HLD3-F1
#
_cell.length_a   1.000
_cell.length_b   1.000
_cell.length_c   1.000
_cell.angle_alpha   90.00
_cell.angle_beta   90.00
_cell.angle_gamma   90.00
#
_symmetry.space_group_name_H-M   'P 1'
#
loop_
_entity.id
_entity.type
_entity.pdbx_description
1 polymer ?
#
loop_
_entity_poly.entity_id
_entity_poly.type
_entity_poly.pdbx_seq_one_letter_code
_entity_poly.pdbx_strand_id
1 'polypeptide(L)'
;LSGIYDTLIEHRFERTSAIVALGGGVVGDVAGFAAATYLRGVPYVQVPTTLLAQVDSSVGGKTAVNHPRGKNLIGAFYQPRGVYIDPDVLSTLDPRETRAGMAEVIKYGVIWDEKFFASLELVASGLAGGDTAILELATKDALIEIIARSCEIKAEVVGSDETEKGLRAILNFGHTFGHAIEAEAGYGTYRHGEAVAIGMVMAARYSATLGHTEESTAKRTEALVEAFGLPTACPEIEPSVMMAAMKLDKKVSEARIRFVLTTGLGSVHLESVDEETLRRFLSS
;
A
#
# COMPACT_ATOMS: atom_id res chain seq x y z
N LEU A 1 9.21 -17.42 -11.00
CA LEU A 1 10.17 -16.81 -11.95
C LEU A 1 10.72 -17.80 -12.96
N SER A 2 11.44 -18.87 -12.57
CA SER A 2 12.01 -19.84 -13.54
C SER A 2 10.99 -20.31 -14.57
N GLY A 3 9.82 -20.80 -14.14
CA GLY A 3 8.79 -21.26 -15.07
C GLY A 3 8.28 -20.20 -16.06
N ILE A 4 8.36 -18.91 -15.72
CA ILE A 4 8.03 -17.83 -16.69
C ILE A 4 9.13 -17.76 -17.76
N TYR A 5 10.41 -17.80 -17.35
CA TYR A 5 11.53 -17.78 -18.30
C TYR A 5 11.56 -19.03 -19.18
N ASP A 6 11.27 -20.20 -18.61
CA ASP A 6 11.23 -21.47 -19.34
C ASP A 6 10.18 -21.39 -20.47
N THR A 7 8.95 -20.95 -20.17
CA THR A 7 7.90 -20.71 -21.16
C THR A 7 8.32 -19.70 -22.22
N LEU A 8 8.92 -18.56 -21.82
CA LEU A 8 9.34 -17.53 -22.77
C LEU A 8 10.43 -18.02 -23.74
N ILE A 9 11.38 -18.82 -23.25
CA ILE A 9 12.48 -19.40 -24.04
C ILE A 9 11.95 -20.50 -24.96
N GLU A 10 11.12 -21.41 -24.44
CA GLU A 10 10.54 -22.53 -25.19
C GLU A 10 9.76 -22.04 -26.42
N HIS A 11 8.96 -20.99 -26.24
CA HIS A 11 8.18 -20.36 -27.30
C HIS A 11 8.93 -19.29 -28.11
N ARG A 12 10.23 -19.10 -27.84
CA ARG A 12 11.12 -18.18 -28.58
C ARG A 12 10.60 -16.73 -28.64
N PHE A 13 10.11 -16.22 -27.52
CA PHE A 13 9.76 -14.80 -27.41
C PHE A 13 10.99 -13.91 -27.62
N GLU A 14 10.81 -12.79 -28.31
CA GLU A 14 11.90 -11.90 -28.74
C GLU A 14 11.90 -10.59 -27.95
N ARG A 15 12.91 -9.74 -28.18
CA ARG A 15 13.03 -8.42 -27.51
C ARG A 15 11.85 -7.48 -27.76
N THR A 16 11.11 -7.71 -28.85
CA THR A 16 9.94 -6.94 -29.27
C THR A 16 8.63 -7.51 -28.72
N SER A 17 8.66 -8.71 -28.15
CA SER A 17 7.49 -9.30 -27.50
C SER A 17 7.12 -8.57 -26.22
N ALA A 18 5.84 -8.61 -25.85
CA ALA A 18 5.34 -7.96 -24.64
C ALA A 18 4.77 -8.97 -23.65
N ILE A 19 5.02 -8.73 -22.36
CA ILE A 19 4.36 -9.45 -21.27
C ILE A 19 3.10 -8.67 -20.84
N VAL A 20 1.98 -9.36 -20.68
CA VAL A 20 0.73 -8.79 -20.15
C VAL A 20 0.54 -9.31 -18.73
N ALA A 21 0.66 -8.43 -17.73
CA ALA A 21 0.46 -8.79 -16.34
C ALA A 21 -1.03 -8.65 -15.97
N LEU A 22 -1.80 -9.71 -16.18
CA LEU A 22 -3.23 -9.78 -15.85
C LEU A 22 -3.42 -10.38 -14.45
N GLY A 23 -3.70 -9.55 -13.45
CA GLY A 23 -3.91 -10.02 -12.08
C GLY A 23 -3.78 -8.93 -11.01
N GLY A 24 -3.70 -9.33 -9.75
CA GLY A 24 -3.39 -8.43 -8.63
C GLY A 24 -1.91 -8.08 -8.54
N GLY A 25 -1.52 -7.41 -7.44
CA GLY A 25 -0.15 -6.92 -7.26
C GLY A 25 0.94 -7.99 -7.32
N VAL A 26 0.67 -9.20 -6.82
CA VAL A 26 1.62 -10.33 -6.91
C VAL A 26 1.93 -10.70 -8.36
N VAL A 27 0.91 -10.73 -9.24
CA VAL A 27 1.09 -11.02 -10.66
C VAL A 27 1.86 -9.87 -11.31
N GLY A 28 1.49 -8.63 -11.01
CA GLY A 28 2.16 -7.43 -11.50
C GLY A 28 3.66 -7.39 -11.17
N ASP A 29 4.02 -7.67 -9.93
CA ASP A 29 5.41 -7.65 -9.46
C ASP A 29 6.25 -8.76 -10.11
N VAL A 30 5.74 -9.99 -10.13
CA VAL A 30 6.47 -11.13 -10.70
C VAL A 30 6.62 -11.00 -12.22
N ALA A 31 5.56 -10.59 -12.92
CA ALA A 31 5.58 -10.40 -14.37
C ALA A 31 6.45 -9.20 -14.76
N GLY A 32 6.37 -8.10 -14.01
CA GLY A 32 7.21 -6.93 -14.21
C GLY A 32 8.70 -7.22 -13.99
N PHE A 33 9.04 -8.00 -12.94
CA PHE A 33 10.43 -8.37 -12.69
C PHE A 33 10.95 -9.38 -13.73
N ALA A 34 10.10 -10.28 -14.20
CA ALA A 34 10.42 -11.14 -15.33
C ALA A 34 10.66 -10.32 -16.61
N ALA A 35 9.83 -9.32 -16.89
CA ALA A 35 10.00 -8.41 -18.02
C ALA A 35 11.30 -7.60 -17.94
N ALA A 36 11.65 -7.11 -16.75
CA ALA A 36 12.87 -6.34 -16.51
C ALA A 36 14.16 -7.13 -16.79
N THR A 37 14.13 -8.44 -16.58
CA THR A 37 15.33 -9.29 -16.60
C THR A 37 15.39 -10.23 -17.81
N TYR A 38 14.26 -10.65 -18.36
CA TYR A 38 14.21 -11.47 -19.57
C TYR A 38 14.82 -10.70 -20.76
N LEU A 39 15.81 -11.31 -21.42
CA LEU A 39 16.63 -10.66 -22.46
C LEU A 39 17.22 -9.30 -22.05
N ARG A 40 17.37 -9.02 -20.74
CA ARG A 40 17.77 -7.73 -20.15
C ARG A 40 16.75 -6.60 -20.36
N GLY A 41 15.47 -6.94 -20.46
CA GLY A 41 14.38 -5.98 -20.62
C GLY A 41 13.56 -6.26 -21.87
N VAL A 42 12.28 -6.54 -21.67
CA VAL A 42 11.25 -6.59 -22.72
C VAL A 42 10.05 -5.72 -22.31
N PRO A 43 9.30 -5.15 -23.27
CA PRO A 43 8.07 -4.43 -22.98
C PRO A 43 7.10 -5.24 -22.11
N TYR A 44 6.37 -4.55 -21.24
CA TYR A 44 5.22 -5.14 -20.56
C TYR A 44 4.15 -4.11 -20.27
N VAL A 45 2.93 -4.58 -20.00
CA VAL A 45 1.79 -3.77 -19.59
C VAL A 45 1.14 -4.38 -18.35
N GLN A 46 0.53 -3.53 -17.52
CA GLN A 46 -0.24 -3.96 -16.34
C GLN A 46 -1.73 -3.96 -16.68
N VAL A 47 -2.44 -5.03 -16.30
CA VAL A 47 -3.90 -5.12 -16.35
C VAL A 47 -4.39 -5.53 -14.95
N PRO A 48 -4.44 -4.58 -14.00
CA PRO A 48 -4.72 -4.85 -12.59
C PRO A 48 -6.17 -5.29 -12.34
N THR A 49 -6.35 -6.44 -11.67
CA THR A 49 -7.67 -7.04 -11.39
C THR A 49 -8.08 -7.01 -9.92
N THR A 50 -7.31 -6.31 -9.08
CA THR A 50 -7.64 -6.09 -7.65
C THR A 50 -7.64 -4.60 -7.38
N LEU A 51 -8.49 -4.11 -6.47
CA LEU A 51 -8.52 -2.68 -6.15
C LEU A 51 -7.14 -2.17 -5.73
N LEU A 52 -6.44 -2.89 -4.85
CA LEU A 52 -5.06 -2.59 -4.45
C LEU A 52 -4.13 -2.37 -5.66
N ALA A 53 -4.20 -3.25 -6.66
CA ALA A 53 -3.37 -3.12 -7.85
C ALA A 53 -3.81 -1.96 -8.74
N GLN A 54 -5.10 -1.66 -8.82
CA GLN A 54 -5.64 -0.55 -9.60
C GLN A 54 -5.23 0.80 -9.03
N VAL A 55 -5.21 0.95 -7.71
CA VAL A 55 -4.93 2.23 -7.03
C VAL A 55 -3.48 2.41 -6.62
N ASP A 56 -2.72 1.31 -6.51
CA ASP A 56 -1.37 1.34 -5.98
C ASP A 56 -0.40 0.48 -6.81
N SER A 57 -0.38 -0.84 -6.64
CA SER A 57 0.79 -1.65 -7.01
C SER A 57 1.12 -1.66 -8.52
N SER A 58 0.15 -1.44 -9.41
CA SER A 58 0.41 -1.38 -10.86
C SER A 58 1.09 -0.08 -11.33
N VAL A 59 1.08 0.96 -10.49
CA VAL A 59 1.59 2.29 -10.82
C VAL A 59 2.95 2.52 -10.14
N GLY A 60 3.95 2.89 -10.94
CA GLY A 60 5.26 3.35 -10.48
C GLY A 60 6.41 2.36 -10.52
N GLY A 61 6.25 1.23 -11.21
CA GLY A 61 7.36 0.42 -11.72
C GLY A 61 8.24 -0.29 -10.69
N LYS A 62 7.83 -0.38 -9.41
CA LYS A 62 8.49 -1.29 -8.47
C LYS A 62 8.05 -2.71 -8.79
N THR A 63 9.00 -3.60 -9.05
CA THR A 63 8.75 -5.01 -9.33
C THR A 63 9.65 -5.83 -8.43
N ALA A 64 9.14 -6.88 -7.78
CA ALA A 64 9.92 -7.63 -6.82
C ALA A 64 9.43 -9.06 -6.61
N VAL A 65 10.25 -9.85 -5.94
CA VAL A 65 9.88 -11.13 -5.36
C VAL A 65 10.36 -11.22 -3.92
N ASN A 66 9.66 -12.04 -3.15
CA ASN A 66 10.02 -12.34 -1.78
C ASN A 66 11.25 -13.25 -1.73
N HIS A 67 12.06 -13.08 -0.68
CA HIS A 67 13.05 -14.05 -0.25
C HIS A 67 12.54 -14.68 1.06
N PRO A 68 12.92 -15.92 1.43
CA PRO A 68 12.54 -16.51 2.72
C PRO A 68 12.90 -15.68 3.98
N ARG A 69 13.73 -14.64 3.80
CA ARG A 69 14.17 -13.71 4.87
C ARG A 69 13.55 -12.32 4.77
N GLY A 70 12.59 -12.09 3.86
CA GLY A 70 11.90 -10.82 3.79
C GLY A 70 11.12 -10.58 2.50
N LYS A 71 10.15 -9.68 2.60
CA LYS A 71 9.23 -9.28 1.54
C LYS A 71 9.93 -8.35 0.53
N ASN A 72 9.66 -8.54 -0.76
CA ASN A 72 10.10 -7.66 -1.87
C ASN A 72 11.61 -7.31 -1.91
N LEU A 73 12.48 -8.16 -1.36
CA LEU A 73 13.91 -7.86 -1.21
C LEU A 73 14.71 -7.91 -2.52
N ILE A 74 14.19 -8.59 -3.55
CA ILE A 74 14.87 -8.84 -4.82
C ILE A 74 13.96 -8.34 -5.93
N GLY A 75 14.41 -7.36 -6.71
CA GLY A 75 13.54 -6.71 -7.68
C GLY A 75 14.25 -5.71 -8.59
N ALA A 76 13.46 -4.98 -9.36
CA ALA A 76 13.91 -3.91 -10.24
C ALA A 76 12.89 -2.76 -10.28
N PHE A 77 13.39 -1.54 -10.47
CA PHE A 77 12.58 -0.43 -10.96
C PHE A 77 12.47 -0.56 -12.48
N TYR A 78 11.29 -0.92 -12.98
CA TYR A 78 11.01 -1.16 -14.39
C TYR A 78 9.59 -0.70 -14.72
N GLN A 79 9.44 0.38 -15.50
CA GLN A 79 8.13 0.96 -15.79
C GLN A 79 7.37 0.15 -16.87
N PRO A 80 6.05 -0.07 -16.70
CA PRO A 80 5.22 -0.62 -17.75
C PRO A 80 5.07 0.38 -18.90
N ARG A 81 4.76 -0.12 -20.11
CA ARG A 81 4.39 0.71 -21.26
C ARG A 81 2.99 1.31 -21.14
N GLY A 82 2.15 0.72 -20.29
CA GLY A 82 0.81 1.18 -19.99
C GLY A 82 0.21 0.39 -18.83
N VAL A 83 -0.73 1.03 -18.13
CA VAL A 83 -1.57 0.43 -17.10
C VAL A 83 -3.01 0.55 -17.57
N TYR A 84 -3.70 -0.57 -17.74
CA TYR A 84 -5.07 -0.62 -18.26
C TYR A 84 -6.01 -1.08 -17.15
N ILE A 85 -6.71 -0.12 -16.55
CA ILE A 85 -7.61 -0.36 -15.43
C ILE A 85 -9.04 -0.49 -15.93
N ASP A 86 -9.64 -1.66 -15.72
CA ASP A 86 -11.07 -1.90 -15.91
C ASP A 86 -11.71 -2.15 -14.53
N PRO A 87 -12.52 -1.20 -14.01
CA PRO A 87 -13.20 -1.38 -12.72
C PRO A 87 -14.21 -2.53 -12.72
N ASP A 88 -14.73 -2.95 -13.87
CA ASP A 88 -15.79 -3.98 -13.93
C ASP A 88 -15.30 -5.34 -13.43
N VAL A 89 -13.99 -5.62 -13.52
CA VAL A 89 -13.40 -6.85 -12.99
C VAL A 89 -13.54 -6.98 -11.47
N LEU A 90 -13.68 -5.85 -10.75
CA LEU A 90 -13.85 -5.84 -9.29
C LEU A 90 -15.18 -6.47 -8.85
N SER A 91 -16.18 -6.56 -9.74
CA SER A 91 -17.44 -7.26 -9.46
C SER A 91 -17.27 -8.76 -9.18
N THR A 92 -16.15 -9.34 -9.60
CA THR A 92 -15.79 -10.76 -9.37
C THR A 92 -14.81 -10.95 -8.23
N LEU A 93 -14.31 -9.86 -7.64
CA LEU A 93 -13.28 -9.89 -6.61
C LEU A 93 -13.92 -10.20 -5.25
N ASP A 94 -13.23 -11.00 -4.44
CA ASP A 94 -13.63 -11.23 -3.05
C ASP A 94 -13.79 -9.87 -2.31
N PRO A 95 -14.94 -9.61 -1.67
CA PRO A 95 -15.18 -8.37 -0.95
C PRO A 95 -14.10 -8.02 0.09
N ARG A 96 -13.42 -9.01 0.67
CA ARG A 96 -12.28 -8.80 1.58
C ARG A 96 -11.08 -8.17 0.88
N GLU A 97 -10.77 -8.57 -0.36
CA GLU A 97 -9.68 -7.98 -1.14
C GLU A 97 -10.00 -6.55 -1.56
N THR A 98 -11.26 -6.29 -1.90
CA THR A 98 -11.77 -4.94 -2.13
C THR A 98 -11.56 -4.06 -0.90
N ARG A 99 -12.02 -4.50 0.28
CA ARG A 99 -11.82 -3.73 1.53
C ARG A 99 -10.35 -3.50 1.81
N ALA A 100 -9.52 -4.53 1.67
CA ALA A 100 -8.07 -4.41 1.82
C ALA A 100 -7.48 -3.34 0.88
N GLY A 101 -7.93 -3.26 -0.38
CA GLY A 101 -7.50 -2.22 -1.32
C GLY A 101 -7.83 -0.78 -0.88
N MET A 102 -8.89 -0.58 -0.10
CA MET A 102 -9.27 0.75 0.40
C MET A 102 -8.26 1.33 1.38
N ALA A 103 -7.41 0.51 2.02
CA ALA A 103 -6.37 1.02 2.91
C ALA A 103 -5.40 1.97 2.19
N GLU A 104 -5.00 1.62 0.95
CA GLU A 104 -4.13 2.47 0.14
C GLU A 104 -4.85 3.73 -0.37
N VAL A 105 -6.14 3.60 -0.66
CA VAL A 105 -6.99 4.75 -1.04
C VAL A 105 -7.05 5.78 0.09
N ILE A 106 -7.37 5.32 1.31
CA ILE A 106 -7.43 6.19 2.49
C ILE A 106 -6.07 6.83 2.77
N LYS A 107 -4.99 6.04 2.64
CA LYS A 107 -3.61 6.52 2.80
C LYS A 107 -3.35 7.77 1.93
N TYR A 108 -3.76 7.78 0.66
CA TYR A 108 -3.58 8.95 -0.21
C TYR A 108 -4.25 10.22 0.33
N GLY A 109 -5.45 10.08 0.91
CA GLY A 109 -6.15 11.18 1.56
C GLY A 109 -5.39 11.72 2.78
N VAL A 110 -4.79 10.85 3.58
CA VAL A 110 -4.01 11.26 4.76
C VAL A 110 -2.69 11.93 4.37
N ILE A 111 -2.00 11.43 3.35
CA ILE A 111 -0.64 11.88 3.04
C ILE A 111 -0.53 13.04 2.05
N TRP A 112 -1.56 13.29 1.23
CA TRP A 112 -1.45 14.21 0.09
C TRP A 112 -2.68 15.09 -0.14
N ASP A 113 -3.89 14.55 0.06
CA ASP A 113 -5.11 15.23 -0.40
C ASP A 113 -6.25 15.15 0.64
N GLU A 114 -6.35 16.19 1.48
CA GLU A 114 -7.42 16.30 2.47
C GLU A 114 -8.81 16.33 1.83
N LYS A 115 -8.95 16.91 0.63
CA LYS A 115 -10.26 16.95 -0.06
C LYS A 115 -10.67 15.57 -0.52
N PHE A 116 -9.71 14.77 -0.98
CA PHE A 116 -9.95 13.37 -1.29
C PHE A 116 -10.30 12.56 -0.03
N PHE A 117 -9.64 12.81 1.10
CA PHE A 117 -10.03 12.21 2.37
C PHE A 117 -11.49 12.55 2.75
N ALA A 118 -11.87 13.82 2.63
CA ALA A 118 -13.22 14.27 2.92
C ALA A 118 -14.27 13.68 1.97
N SER A 119 -13.95 13.46 0.69
CA SER A 119 -14.87 12.78 -0.24
C SER A 119 -15.08 11.31 0.13
N LEU A 120 -14.03 10.63 0.62
CA LEU A 120 -14.15 9.28 1.15
C LEU A 120 -15.03 9.22 2.39
N GLU A 121 -14.94 10.21 3.30
CA GLU A 121 -15.86 10.33 4.45
C GLU A 121 -17.32 10.52 4.00
N LEU A 122 -17.57 11.30 2.94
CA LEU A 122 -18.92 11.45 2.38
C LEU A 122 -19.44 10.14 1.80
N VAL A 123 -18.61 9.43 1.03
CA VAL A 123 -18.96 8.10 0.50
C VAL A 123 -19.30 7.16 1.65
N ALA A 124 -18.46 7.11 2.68
CA ALA A 124 -18.68 6.29 3.87
C ALA A 124 -19.98 6.65 4.61
N SER A 125 -20.32 7.94 4.71
CA SER A 125 -21.56 8.38 5.37
C SER A 125 -22.84 7.97 4.62
N GLY A 126 -22.75 7.79 3.30
CA GLY A 126 -23.84 7.28 2.46
C GLY A 126 -24.09 5.77 2.62
N LEU A 127 -23.17 5.04 3.26
CA LEU A 127 -23.28 3.61 3.55
C LEU A 127 -24.18 3.40 4.79
N ALA A 128 -25.48 3.67 4.67
CA ALA A 128 -26.43 3.41 5.73
C ALA A 128 -26.55 1.90 6.01
N GLY A 129 -25.99 1.43 7.13
CA GLY A 129 -26.22 0.09 7.67
C GLY A 129 -25.11 -0.93 7.42
N GLY A 130 -23.97 -0.74 8.09
CA GLY A 130 -23.21 -1.76 8.85
C GLY A 130 -22.71 -3.06 8.20
N ASP A 131 -23.27 -3.55 7.09
CA ASP A 131 -22.91 -4.84 6.51
C ASP A 131 -22.78 -4.78 4.98
N THR A 132 -21.55 -5.06 4.52
CA THR A 132 -21.21 -5.76 3.26
C THR A 132 -21.42 -5.10 1.88
N ALA A 133 -21.85 -3.85 1.76
CA ALA A 133 -22.13 -3.24 0.44
C ALA A 133 -21.20 -2.08 0.02
N ILE A 134 -19.94 -2.03 0.48
CA ILE A 134 -18.99 -0.92 0.23
C ILE A 134 -18.81 -0.59 -1.27
N LEU A 135 -18.81 -1.62 -2.14
CA LEU A 135 -18.79 -1.45 -3.60
C LEU A 135 -20.14 -1.63 -4.28
N GLU A 136 -21.15 -2.18 -3.60
CA GLU A 136 -22.50 -2.28 -4.17
C GLU A 136 -23.25 -0.93 -4.06
N LEU A 137 -22.86 -0.07 -3.11
CA LEU A 137 -23.44 1.25 -2.88
C LEU A 137 -22.63 2.41 -3.48
N ALA A 138 -21.32 2.24 -3.68
CA ALA A 138 -20.56 3.19 -4.47
C ALA A 138 -21.02 3.08 -5.92
N THR A 139 -21.48 4.20 -6.51
CA THR A 139 -21.75 4.21 -7.94
C THR A 139 -20.47 3.84 -8.68
N LYS A 140 -20.60 3.17 -9.83
CA LYS A 140 -19.45 2.89 -10.72
C LYS A 140 -18.61 4.14 -10.97
N ASP A 141 -19.25 5.29 -11.07
CA ASP A 141 -18.60 6.60 -11.22
C ASP A 141 -17.75 6.99 -10.00
N ALA A 142 -18.25 6.82 -8.77
CA ALA A 142 -17.49 7.10 -7.56
C ALA A 142 -16.24 6.20 -7.45
N LEU A 143 -16.38 4.92 -7.80
CA LEU A 143 -15.25 3.99 -7.83
C LEU A 143 -14.20 4.40 -8.88
N ILE A 144 -14.63 4.80 -10.08
CA ILE A 144 -13.75 5.33 -11.13
C ILE A 144 -13.00 6.57 -10.63
N GLU A 145 -13.69 7.52 -9.99
CA GLU A 145 -13.09 8.72 -9.43
C GLU A 145 -12.06 8.40 -8.34
N ILE A 146 -12.37 7.47 -7.44
CA ILE A 146 -11.46 7.00 -6.40
C ILE A 146 -10.19 6.39 -6.99
N ILE A 147 -10.34 5.52 -7.99
CA ILE A 147 -9.23 4.86 -8.68
C ILE A 147 -8.38 5.91 -9.41
N ALA A 148 -9.02 6.79 -10.18
CA ALA A 148 -8.36 7.83 -10.95
C ALA A 148 -7.55 8.74 -10.04
N ARG A 149 -8.16 9.25 -8.95
CA ARG A 149 -7.48 10.17 -8.04
C ARG A 149 -6.31 9.49 -7.32
N SER A 150 -6.47 8.23 -6.91
CA SER A 150 -5.37 7.45 -6.32
C SER A 150 -4.19 7.30 -7.30
N CYS A 151 -4.48 7.02 -8.57
CA CYS A 151 -3.47 6.92 -9.63
C CYS A 151 -2.77 8.26 -9.89
N GLU A 152 -3.51 9.36 -9.95
CA GLU A 152 -2.97 10.71 -10.11
C GLU A 152 -1.98 11.04 -9.00
N ILE A 153 -2.39 10.85 -7.74
CA ILE A 153 -1.53 11.12 -6.58
C ILE A 153 -0.26 10.26 -6.64
N LYS A 154 -0.40 8.95 -6.91
CA LYS A 154 0.78 8.09 -7.01
C LYS A 154 1.68 8.49 -8.18
N ALA A 155 1.12 8.85 -9.32
CA ALA A 155 1.87 9.30 -10.49
C ALA A 155 2.62 10.61 -10.22
N GLU A 156 2.00 11.57 -9.53
CA GLU A 156 2.63 12.84 -9.10
C GLU A 156 3.84 12.57 -8.19
N VAL A 157 3.66 11.72 -7.17
CA VAL A 157 4.71 11.36 -6.21
C VAL A 157 5.84 10.58 -6.89
N VAL A 158 5.52 9.58 -7.72
CA VAL A 158 6.52 8.78 -8.44
C VAL A 158 7.23 9.60 -9.51
N GLY A 159 6.53 10.47 -10.23
CA GLY A 159 7.14 11.36 -11.22
C GLY A 159 8.14 12.34 -10.59
N SER A 160 7.92 12.70 -9.32
CA SER A 160 8.84 13.53 -8.54
C SER A 160 10.02 12.76 -7.95
N ASP A 161 9.86 11.45 -7.67
CA ASP A 161 10.91 10.60 -7.09
C ASP A 161 10.72 9.12 -7.47
N GLU A 162 11.20 8.73 -8.65
CA GLU A 162 11.00 7.38 -9.18
C GLU A 162 11.71 6.32 -8.32
N THR A 163 12.89 6.61 -7.77
CA THR A 163 13.75 5.60 -7.10
C THR A 163 13.67 5.62 -5.57
N GLU A 164 12.67 6.30 -5.00
CA GLU A 164 12.41 6.34 -3.55
C GLU A 164 13.59 6.84 -2.72
N LYS A 165 14.22 7.94 -3.15
CA LYS A 165 15.34 8.57 -2.43
C LYS A 165 14.92 9.78 -1.60
N GLY A 166 13.68 10.24 -1.75
CA GLY A 166 13.14 11.43 -1.11
C GLY A 166 11.64 11.32 -0.92
N LEU A 167 10.88 12.09 -1.71
CA LEU A 167 9.44 12.28 -1.55
C LEU A 167 8.66 10.96 -1.55
N ARG A 168 9.01 9.99 -2.41
CA ARG A 168 8.23 8.76 -2.57
C ARG A 168 8.15 7.92 -1.30
N ALA A 169 9.03 8.16 -0.31
CA ALA A 169 8.95 7.53 0.99
C ALA A 169 7.65 7.85 1.76
N ILE A 170 6.94 8.94 1.46
CA ILE A 170 5.64 9.25 2.08
C ILE A 170 4.57 8.18 1.80
N LEU A 171 4.72 7.43 0.69
CA LEU A 171 3.82 6.34 0.35
C LEU A 171 3.89 5.18 1.36
N ASN A 172 4.90 5.17 2.24
CA ASN A 172 5.04 4.20 3.32
C ASN A 172 4.36 4.64 4.63
N PHE A 173 3.44 5.61 4.59
CA PHE A 173 2.58 5.91 5.74
C PHE A 173 1.80 4.66 6.16
N GLY A 174 1.80 4.39 7.47
CA GLY A 174 1.28 3.15 8.06
C GLY A 174 2.12 1.88 7.83
N HIS A 175 2.96 1.82 6.78
CA HIS A 175 3.67 0.60 6.39
C HIS A 175 4.71 0.13 7.41
N THR A 176 5.31 1.04 8.18
CA THR A 176 6.33 0.65 9.20
C THR A 176 5.69 -0.21 10.29
N PHE A 177 4.53 0.20 10.80
CA PHE A 177 3.75 -0.63 11.74
C PHE A 177 3.09 -1.81 11.02
N GLY A 178 2.51 -1.58 9.83
CA GLY A 178 1.80 -2.62 9.07
C GLY A 178 2.69 -3.80 8.70
N HIS A 179 3.90 -3.57 8.20
CA HIS A 179 4.83 -4.65 7.89
C HIS A 179 5.28 -5.43 9.14
N ALA A 180 5.45 -4.75 10.28
CA ALA A 180 5.74 -5.42 11.54
C ALA A 180 4.56 -6.33 11.96
N ILE A 181 3.32 -5.84 11.83
CA ILE A 181 2.11 -6.63 12.10
C ILE A 181 2.01 -7.83 11.15
N GLU A 182 2.21 -7.65 9.84
CA GLU A 182 2.20 -8.76 8.87
C GLU A 182 3.24 -9.83 9.20
N ALA A 183 4.44 -9.41 9.62
CA ALA A 183 5.53 -10.32 9.94
C ALA A 183 5.22 -11.13 11.21
N GLU A 184 4.75 -10.47 12.28
CA GLU A 184 4.54 -11.10 13.58
C GLU A 184 3.22 -11.88 13.68
N ALA A 185 2.16 -11.44 13.00
CA ALA A 185 0.91 -12.19 12.93
C ALA A 185 0.98 -13.42 12.01
N GLY A 186 2.09 -13.59 11.28
CA GLY A 186 2.28 -14.63 10.27
C GLY A 186 1.74 -14.22 8.90
N TYR A 187 2.57 -14.39 7.87
CA TYR A 187 2.19 -14.06 6.49
C TYR A 187 0.93 -14.83 6.05
N GLY A 188 -0.09 -14.09 5.62
CA GLY A 188 -1.37 -14.64 5.17
C GLY A 188 -2.51 -14.52 6.18
N THR A 189 -2.22 -14.23 7.46
CA THR A 189 -3.25 -13.95 8.47
C THR A 189 -4.03 -12.68 8.12
N TYR A 190 -3.28 -11.60 7.91
CA TYR A 190 -3.80 -10.34 7.38
C TYR A 190 -3.51 -10.24 5.88
N ARG A 191 -4.43 -9.63 5.15
CA ARG A 191 -4.12 -9.05 3.84
C ARG A 191 -3.22 -7.83 4.04
N HIS A 192 -2.40 -7.52 3.05
CA HIS A 192 -1.47 -6.38 3.12
C HIS A 192 -2.20 -5.08 3.53
N GLY A 193 -3.31 -4.77 2.87
CA GLY A 193 -4.12 -3.59 3.19
C GLY A 193 -4.72 -3.60 4.60
N GLU A 194 -5.07 -4.76 5.15
CA GLU A 194 -5.57 -4.85 6.53
C GLU A 194 -4.48 -4.48 7.55
N ALA A 195 -3.26 -4.96 7.34
CA ALA A 195 -2.13 -4.59 8.20
C ALA A 195 -1.70 -3.13 8.02
N VAL A 196 -1.71 -2.62 6.78
CA VAL A 196 -1.47 -1.20 6.49
C VAL A 196 -2.53 -0.32 7.14
N ALA A 197 -3.80 -0.74 7.18
CA ALA A 197 -4.88 -0.01 7.84
C ALA A 197 -4.63 0.14 9.34
N ILE A 198 -4.32 -0.95 10.04
CA ILE A 198 -3.94 -0.91 11.46
C ILE A 198 -2.71 -0.01 11.65
N GLY A 199 -1.68 -0.20 10.81
CA GLY A 199 -0.46 0.57 10.89
C GLY A 199 -0.67 2.06 10.64
N MET A 200 -1.62 2.42 9.79
CA MET A 200 -2.02 3.81 9.49
C MET A 200 -2.70 4.46 10.70
N VAL A 201 -3.61 3.75 11.37
CA VAL A 201 -4.22 4.21 12.63
C VAL A 201 -3.15 4.40 13.70
N MET A 202 -2.22 3.44 13.84
CA MET A 202 -1.09 3.57 14.77
C MET A 202 -0.21 4.77 14.42
N ALA A 203 0.11 5.00 13.14
CA ALA A 203 0.94 6.13 12.71
C ALA A 203 0.26 7.48 12.99
N ALA A 204 -1.06 7.59 12.77
CA ALA A 204 -1.82 8.79 13.06
C ALA A 204 -1.89 9.07 14.58
N ARG A 205 -2.17 8.03 15.39
CA ARG A 205 -2.12 8.14 16.86
C ARG A 205 -0.74 8.53 17.35
N TYR A 206 0.31 7.91 16.81
CA TYR A 206 1.68 8.23 17.17
C TYR A 206 2.06 9.67 16.83
N SER A 207 1.61 10.16 15.68
CA SER A 207 1.78 11.55 15.27
C SER A 207 1.11 12.53 16.25
N ALA A 208 -0.08 12.19 16.75
CA ALA A 208 -0.76 12.98 17.79
C ALA A 208 -0.02 12.91 19.14
N THR A 209 0.46 11.73 19.56
CA THR A 209 1.27 11.56 20.79
C THR A 209 2.54 12.40 20.78
N LEU A 210 3.17 12.56 19.60
CA LEU A 210 4.35 13.39 19.40
C LEU A 210 4.02 14.89 19.24
N GLY A 211 2.74 15.26 19.17
CA GLY A 211 2.30 16.65 19.03
C GLY A 211 2.41 17.21 17.60
N HIS A 212 2.54 16.36 16.57
CA HIS A 212 2.59 16.80 15.17
C HIS A 212 1.21 17.12 14.59
N THR A 213 0.17 16.52 15.15
CA THR A 213 -1.21 16.72 14.72
C THR A 213 -2.15 16.66 15.92
N GLU A 214 -3.41 17.03 15.71
CA GLU A 214 -4.44 16.91 16.73
C GLU A 214 -4.94 15.46 16.88
N GLU A 215 -5.43 15.10 18.07
CA GLU A 215 -6.08 13.80 18.31
C GLU A 215 -7.30 13.59 17.40
N SER A 216 -7.94 14.69 16.95
CA SER A 216 -9.05 14.68 15.99
C SER A 216 -8.65 14.05 14.65
N THR A 217 -7.43 14.27 14.17
CA THR A 217 -6.90 13.66 12.93
C THR A 217 -6.77 12.16 13.06
N ALA A 218 -6.26 11.66 14.19
CA ALA A 218 -6.16 10.22 14.45
C ALA A 218 -7.55 9.58 14.52
N LYS A 219 -8.51 10.21 15.21
CA LYS A 219 -9.89 9.74 15.32
C LYS A 219 -10.62 9.70 13.97
N ARG A 220 -10.45 10.73 13.13
CA ARG A 220 -11.02 10.74 11.77
C ARG A 220 -10.41 9.64 10.89
N THR A 221 -9.10 9.43 10.98
CA THR A 221 -8.41 8.35 10.25
C THR A 221 -8.95 6.99 10.67
N GLU A 222 -9.06 6.73 11.98
CA GLU A 222 -9.60 5.49 12.53
C GLU A 222 -11.06 5.26 12.12
N ALA A 223 -11.91 6.28 12.26
CA ALA A 223 -13.32 6.21 11.89
C ALA A 223 -13.51 5.92 10.40
N LEU A 224 -12.70 6.50 9.51
CA LEU A 224 -12.78 6.23 8.08
C LEU A 224 -12.32 4.80 7.76
N VAL A 225 -11.24 4.33 8.37
CA VAL A 225 -10.77 2.94 8.23
C VAL A 225 -11.87 1.96 8.66
N GLU A 226 -12.47 2.18 9.83
CA GLU A 226 -13.57 1.36 10.34
C GLU A 226 -14.80 1.41 9.42
N ALA A 227 -15.15 2.58 8.89
CA ALA A 227 -16.30 2.74 7.99
C ALA A 227 -16.14 1.98 6.67
N PHE A 228 -14.91 1.73 6.22
CA PHE A 228 -14.61 0.84 5.09
C PHE A 228 -14.42 -0.63 5.50
N GLY A 229 -14.79 -1.00 6.72
CA GLY A 229 -14.76 -2.38 7.22
C GLY A 229 -13.35 -2.96 7.34
N LEU A 230 -12.35 -2.11 7.54
CA LEU A 230 -10.96 -2.49 7.78
C LEU A 230 -10.65 -2.57 9.28
N PRO A 231 -9.72 -3.43 9.70
CA PRO A 231 -9.32 -3.50 11.11
C PRO A 231 -8.53 -2.26 11.53
N THR A 232 -8.81 -1.78 12.74
CA THR A 232 -8.13 -0.63 13.35
C THR A 232 -7.25 -1.04 14.54
N ALA A 233 -7.58 -2.16 15.20
CA ALA A 233 -6.89 -2.63 16.40
C ALA A 233 -5.62 -3.42 16.05
N CYS A 234 -4.51 -3.07 16.72
CA CYS A 234 -3.29 -3.86 16.69
C CYS A 234 -3.53 -5.20 17.41
N PRO A 235 -3.12 -6.35 16.82
CA PRO A 235 -3.11 -7.61 17.57
C PRO A 235 -2.13 -7.51 18.75
N GLU A 236 -2.31 -8.40 19.74
CA GLU A 236 -1.41 -8.48 20.89
C GLU A 236 -0.01 -8.91 20.43
N ILE A 237 0.89 -7.93 20.31
CA ILE A 237 2.31 -8.12 19.97
C ILE A 237 3.12 -7.41 21.05
N GLU A 238 4.07 -8.14 21.64
CA GLU A 238 4.99 -7.57 22.63
C GLU A 238 5.74 -6.36 22.04
N PRO A 239 5.79 -5.20 22.72
CA PRO A 239 6.42 -3.99 22.20
C PRO A 239 7.85 -4.19 21.70
N SER A 240 8.63 -5.03 22.41
CA SER A 240 10.01 -5.35 22.04
C SER A 240 10.10 -6.14 20.72
N VAL A 241 9.14 -7.02 20.47
CA VAL A 241 9.02 -7.82 19.24
C VAL A 241 8.61 -6.92 18.07
N MET A 242 7.58 -6.10 18.26
CA MET A 242 7.13 -5.11 17.27
C MET A 242 8.27 -4.17 16.84
N MET A 243 9.04 -3.65 17.80
CA MET A 243 10.21 -2.81 17.51
C MET A 243 11.31 -3.55 16.74
N ALA A 244 11.56 -4.82 17.06
CA ALA A 244 12.54 -5.63 16.35
C ALA A 244 12.13 -5.86 14.89
N ALA A 245 10.85 -6.16 14.65
CA ALA A 245 10.29 -6.31 13.31
C ALA A 245 10.40 -5.02 12.47
N MET A 246 10.09 -3.87 13.06
CA MET A 246 10.22 -2.56 12.39
C MET A 246 11.66 -2.23 11.97
N LYS A 247 12.67 -2.68 12.73
CA LYS A 247 14.09 -2.44 12.38
C LYS A 247 14.53 -3.25 11.15
N LEU A 248 13.98 -4.46 10.98
CA LEU A 248 14.33 -5.34 9.86
C LEU A 248 13.83 -4.78 8.52
N ASP A 249 12.63 -4.20 8.50
CA ASP A 249 11.98 -3.64 7.31
C ASP A 249 12.85 -2.55 6.61
N LYS A 250 13.50 -1.69 7.40
CA LYS A 250 14.23 -0.53 6.87
C LYS A 250 15.74 -0.70 6.77
N LYS A 251 16.29 -1.89 7.08
CA LYS A 251 17.74 -2.17 7.15
C LYS A 251 18.51 -1.06 7.87
N VAL A 252 17.94 -0.50 8.94
CA VAL A 252 18.54 0.64 9.62
C VAL A 252 19.68 0.12 10.49
N SER A 253 20.92 0.51 10.19
CA SER A 253 22.09 0.21 11.02
C SER A 253 22.14 1.08 12.29
N GLU A 254 21.24 2.05 12.42
CA GLU A 254 21.21 3.06 13.48
C GLU A 254 20.08 2.81 14.48
N ALA A 255 20.26 3.29 15.72
CA ALA A 255 19.31 3.17 16.84
C ALA A 255 18.04 4.03 16.69
N ARG A 256 17.66 4.41 15.46
CA ARG A 256 16.49 5.26 15.17
C ARG A 256 15.68 4.67 14.04
N ILE A 257 14.37 4.70 14.19
CA ILE A 257 13.44 4.21 13.16
C ILE A 257 12.84 5.44 12.48
N ARG A 258 12.93 5.50 11.16
CA ARG A 258 12.32 6.56 10.36
C ARG A 258 10.84 6.25 10.17
N PHE A 259 9.95 7.17 10.51
CA PHE A 259 8.51 7.08 10.29
C PHE A 259 8.06 8.11 9.26
N VAL A 260 6.93 7.83 8.62
CA VAL A 260 6.10 8.85 7.96
C VAL A 260 5.03 9.23 8.97
N LEU A 261 4.98 10.49 9.35
CA LEU A 261 4.08 11.03 10.39
C LEU A 261 3.20 12.11 9.78
N THR A 262 1.95 12.19 10.22
CA THR A 262 1.00 13.20 9.71
C THR A 262 1.10 14.49 10.53
N THR A 263 1.02 15.62 9.83
CA THR A 263 0.91 16.96 10.44
C THR A 263 -0.53 17.49 10.39
N GLY A 264 -1.46 16.66 9.91
CA GLY A 264 -2.81 17.02 9.48
C GLY A 264 -3.19 16.20 8.25
N LEU A 265 -4.48 16.07 7.97
CA LEU A 265 -4.93 15.36 6.77
C LEU A 265 -4.38 16.05 5.52
N GLY A 266 -3.95 15.26 4.54
CA GLY A 266 -3.30 15.72 3.33
C GLY A 266 -1.83 16.13 3.49
N SER A 267 -1.21 15.99 4.68
CA SER A 267 0.17 16.42 4.91
C SER A 267 0.94 15.50 5.87
N VAL A 268 2.12 15.08 5.43
CA VAL A 268 3.04 14.24 6.21
C VAL A 268 4.48 14.70 6.11
N HIS A 269 5.31 14.31 7.07
CA HIS A 269 6.75 14.46 7.04
C HIS A 269 7.45 13.16 7.45
N LEU A 270 8.76 13.08 7.13
CA LEU A 270 9.63 11.99 7.57
C LEU A 270 10.34 12.41 8.86
N GLU A 271 10.32 11.54 9.86
CA GLU A 271 11.01 11.78 11.13
C GLU A 271 11.69 10.52 11.64
N SER A 272 12.90 10.66 12.20
CA SER A 272 13.61 9.55 12.82
C SER A 272 13.47 9.63 14.33
N VAL A 273 12.67 8.72 14.90
CA VAL A 273 12.32 8.74 16.31
C VAL A 273 13.19 7.75 17.10
N ASP A 274 13.50 8.11 18.34
CA ASP A 274 14.27 7.26 19.25
C ASP A 274 13.43 6.09 19.80
N GLU A 275 14.13 5.04 20.21
CA GLU A 275 13.50 3.81 20.70
C GLU A 275 12.72 3.96 21.99
N GLU A 276 13.09 4.90 22.87
CA GLU A 276 12.42 5.07 24.15
C GLU A 276 11.03 5.69 23.95
N THR A 277 10.95 6.73 23.12
CA THR A 277 9.70 7.37 22.73
C THR A 277 8.76 6.37 22.06
N LEU A 278 9.26 5.58 21.10
CA LEU A 278 8.46 4.55 20.44
C LEU A 278 7.98 3.47 21.41
N ARG A 279 8.84 3.01 22.33
CA ARG A 279 8.48 2.01 23.33
C ARG A 279 7.34 2.49 24.23
N ARG A 280 7.39 3.75 24.68
CA ARG A 280 6.32 4.33 25.51
C ARG A 280 4.97 4.32 24.79
N PHE A 281 4.95 4.65 23.48
CA PHE A 281 3.74 4.58 22.66
C PHE A 281 3.22 3.15 22.49
N LEU A 282 4.10 2.17 22.27
CA LEU A 282 3.70 0.77 22.10
C LEU A 282 3.21 0.13 23.40
N SER A 283 3.56 0.69 24.55
CA SER A 283 3.15 0.18 25.88
C SER A 283 1.91 0.89 26.46
N SER A 284 1.33 1.86 25.75
CA SER A 284 0.12 2.60 26.17
C SER A 284 -1.14 2.09 25.49
#